data_AF-A0A1G8SGJ2-F1
#
_entry.id   AF-A0A1G8SGJ2-F1
#
_cell.length_a   1.000
_cell.length_b   1.000
_cell.length_c   1.000
_cell.angle_alpha   90.00
_cell.angle_beta   90.00
_cell.angle_gamma   90.00
#
_symmetry.space_group_name_H-M   'P 1'
#
loop_
_entity.id
_entity.type
_entity.pdbx_description
1 polymer ?
#
loop_
_entity_poly.entity_id
_entity_poly.type
_entity_poly.pdbx_seq_one_letter_code
_entity_poly.pdbx_strand_id
1 'polypeptide(L)'
;MACQTCHIPEYARSGVATKSYWDWSTAGKINAEGKPYSEENYTQGNGKHQHTYMSQKGDFEWAENTEPAYAWFKGVVEYVNDEKVLDPEGIAPVNAIRGDPASDDSRIWPFKIMKGRQACDSVNNTLV
;
A
#
# COMPACT_ATOMS: atom_id res chain seq x y z
N MET A 1 21.37 4.09 11.78
CA MET A 1 20.70 4.86 10.69
C MET A 1 21.21 4.37 9.35
N ALA A 2 20.34 4.11 8.38
CA ALA A 2 20.74 3.82 7.00
C ALA A 2 21.00 5.13 6.23
N CYS A 3 21.83 5.08 5.18
CA CYS A 3 22.11 6.26 4.35
C CYS A 3 20.83 6.81 3.70
N GLN A 4 19.95 5.90 3.28
CA GLN A 4 18.69 6.19 2.61
C GLN A 4 17.76 7.06 3.48
N THR A 5 17.78 6.88 4.79
CA THR A 5 16.94 7.64 5.74
C THR A 5 17.19 9.14 5.63
N CYS A 6 18.44 9.57 5.48
CA CYS A 6 18.77 10.98 5.36
C CYS A 6 18.79 11.45 3.89
N HIS A 7 19.15 10.56 2.95
CA HIS A 7 19.38 10.94 1.55
C HIS A 7 18.15 10.73 0.64
N ILE A 8 17.04 10.20 1.16
CA ILE A 8 15.77 10.05 0.45
C ILE A 8 14.64 10.66 1.31
N PRO A 9 14.57 12.00 1.40
CA PRO A 9 13.57 12.66 2.26
C PRO A 9 12.14 12.50 1.74
N GLU A 10 11.97 12.29 0.43
CA GLU A 10 10.68 12.12 -0.22
C GLU A 10 10.74 11.11 -1.36
N TYR A 11 9.62 10.45 -1.66
CA TYR A 11 9.41 9.63 -2.85
C TYR A 11 8.21 10.11 -3.67
N ALA A 12 7.98 9.51 -4.84
CA ALA A 12 6.92 9.92 -5.78
C ALA A 12 7.03 11.41 -6.18
N ARG A 13 8.22 11.80 -6.63
CA ARG A 13 8.56 13.19 -6.98
C ARG A 13 8.23 13.51 -8.43
N SER A 14 8.40 14.78 -8.80
CA SER A 14 8.33 15.27 -10.20
C SER A 14 6.95 15.11 -10.83
N GLY A 15 5.90 15.26 -10.03
CA GLY A 15 4.53 15.21 -10.53
C GLY A 15 4.07 13.81 -10.90
N VAL A 16 4.74 12.74 -10.42
CA VAL A 16 4.38 11.35 -10.70
C VAL A 16 3.93 10.70 -9.40
N ALA A 17 2.61 10.53 -9.26
CA ALA A 17 2.01 9.99 -8.06
C ALA A 17 2.22 8.49 -7.92
N THR A 18 2.15 8.02 -6.68
CA THR A 18 2.12 6.61 -6.37
C THR A 18 0.89 6.26 -5.56
N LYS A 19 0.37 5.05 -5.76
CA LYS A 19 -0.79 4.57 -5.00
C LYS A 19 -0.41 4.39 -3.53
N SER A 20 -1.13 5.06 -2.63
CA SER A 20 -0.99 4.98 -1.18
C SER A 20 -2.04 4.08 -0.54
N TYR A 21 -3.21 3.98 -1.16
CA TYR A 21 -4.32 3.14 -0.71
C TYR A 21 -4.99 2.39 -1.86
N TRP A 22 -5.45 1.17 -1.59
CA TRP A 22 -6.28 0.38 -2.50
C TRP A 22 -7.38 -0.38 -1.75
N ASP A 23 -8.64 0.00 -1.97
CA ASP A 23 -9.80 -0.71 -1.43
C ASP A 23 -10.50 -1.55 -2.50
N TRP A 24 -10.32 -2.87 -2.45
CA TRP A 24 -11.04 -3.81 -3.32
C TRP A 24 -12.51 -4.00 -2.91
N SER A 25 -12.90 -3.68 -1.67
CA SER A 25 -14.25 -3.96 -1.17
C SER A 25 -15.33 -3.13 -1.88
N THR A 26 -14.94 -2.08 -2.59
CA THR A 26 -15.83 -1.22 -3.36
C THR A 26 -15.91 -1.56 -4.85
N ALA A 27 -15.17 -2.59 -5.29
CA ALA A 27 -15.23 -3.09 -6.65
C ALA A 27 -16.64 -3.61 -7.01
N GLY A 28 -16.93 -3.69 -8.30
CA GLY A 28 -18.17 -4.27 -8.83
C GLY A 28 -19.31 -3.29 -9.07
N LYS A 29 -19.14 -1.98 -8.82
CA LYS A 29 -20.18 -0.99 -9.17
C LYS A 29 -20.32 -0.92 -10.70
N ILE A 30 -21.55 -0.82 -11.18
CA ILE A 30 -21.88 -0.65 -12.61
C ILE A 30 -22.67 0.65 -12.78
N ASN A 31 -22.57 1.26 -13.96
CA ASN A 31 -23.32 2.47 -14.27
C ASN A 31 -24.80 2.16 -14.59
N ALA A 32 -25.60 3.19 -14.87
CA ALA A 32 -27.02 3.06 -15.21
C ALA A 32 -27.29 2.21 -16.47
N GLU A 33 -26.29 2.02 -17.34
CA GLU A 33 -26.38 1.18 -18.54
C GLU A 33 -25.96 -0.28 -18.28
N GLY A 34 -25.64 -0.62 -17.02
CA GLY A 34 -25.17 -1.95 -16.64
C GLY A 34 -23.71 -2.24 -17.05
N LYS A 35 -22.91 -1.21 -17.34
CA LYS A 35 -21.50 -1.37 -17.76
C LYS A 35 -20.53 -1.02 -16.63
N PRO A 36 -19.35 -1.67 -16.58
CA PRO A 36 -18.23 -1.22 -15.75
C PRO A 36 -17.82 0.21 -16.10
N TYR A 37 -17.30 0.95 -15.12
CA TYR A 37 -16.84 2.32 -15.28
C TYR A 37 -15.58 2.59 -14.44
N SER A 38 -15.00 3.76 -14.64
CA SER A 38 -13.87 4.27 -13.85
C SER A 38 -14.06 5.76 -13.57
N GLU A 39 -13.46 6.22 -12.50
CA GLU A 39 -13.41 7.64 -12.13
C GLU A 39 -11.96 8.09 -12.08
N GLU A 40 -11.70 9.35 -12.44
CA GLU A 40 -10.36 9.93 -12.55
C GLU A 40 -10.27 11.25 -11.79
N ASN A 41 -10.62 11.22 -10.50
CA ASN A 41 -10.74 12.44 -9.68
C ASN A 41 -9.40 12.92 -9.10
N TYR A 42 -8.28 12.38 -9.57
CA TYR A 42 -6.93 12.78 -9.14
C TYR A 42 -6.11 13.23 -10.35
N THR A 43 -5.65 14.48 -10.32
CA THR A 43 -4.72 15.03 -11.31
C THR A 43 -3.35 15.13 -10.67
N GLN A 44 -2.38 14.45 -11.28
CA GLN A 44 -1.00 14.48 -10.80
C GLN A 44 -0.37 15.86 -11.02
N GLY A 45 0.73 16.15 -10.32
CA GLY A 45 1.49 17.38 -10.51
C GLY A 45 2.00 17.60 -11.94
N ASN A 46 2.14 16.53 -12.74
CA ASN A 46 2.51 16.62 -14.17
C ASN A 46 1.31 16.81 -15.12
N GLY A 47 0.10 17.00 -14.60
CA GLY A 47 -1.14 17.20 -15.36
C GLY A 47 -1.82 15.92 -15.86
N LYS A 48 -1.27 14.73 -15.62
CA LYS A 48 -1.91 13.46 -16.00
C LYS A 48 -2.91 13.01 -14.94
N HIS A 49 -4.06 12.50 -15.38
CA HIS A 49 -5.06 11.93 -14.49
C HIS A 49 -4.70 10.50 -14.06
N GLN A 50 -5.15 10.13 -12.86
CA GLN A 50 -5.10 8.76 -12.37
C GLN A 50 -6.52 8.31 -12.00
N HIS A 51 -6.81 7.03 -12.24
CA HIS A 51 -8.04 6.44 -11.75
C HIS A 51 -8.09 6.55 -10.21
N THR A 52 -9.19 7.07 -9.68
CA THR A 52 -9.54 7.03 -8.26
C THR A 52 -10.51 5.89 -7.96
N TYR A 53 -11.21 5.40 -9.00
CA TYR A 53 -12.06 4.22 -8.92
C TYR A 53 -12.00 3.43 -10.22
N MET A 54 -12.09 2.10 -10.14
CA MET A 54 -12.40 1.23 -11.27
C MET A 54 -13.35 0.12 -10.82
N SER A 55 -14.42 -0.15 -11.56
CA SER A 55 -15.32 -1.28 -11.25
C SER A 55 -14.60 -2.61 -11.08
N GLN A 56 -13.48 -2.81 -11.79
CA GLN A 56 -12.69 -4.04 -11.72
C GLN A 56 -11.76 -4.13 -10.50
N LYS A 57 -11.51 -3.02 -9.80
CA LYS A 57 -10.44 -2.91 -8.79
C LYS A 57 -10.84 -2.18 -7.51
N GLY A 58 -11.95 -1.47 -7.49
CA GLY A 58 -12.37 -0.64 -6.37
C GLY A 58 -11.69 0.72 -6.33
N ASP A 59 -11.53 1.29 -5.14
CA ASP A 59 -11.07 2.66 -4.91
C ASP A 59 -9.55 2.74 -4.71
N PHE A 60 -8.98 3.88 -5.09
CA PHE A 60 -7.55 4.20 -4.97
C PHE A 60 -7.33 5.58 -4.38
N GLU A 61 -6.29 5.70 -3.56
CA GLU A 61 -5.71 6.98 -3.19
C GLU A 61 -4.28 7.10 -3.71
N TRP A 62 -3.88 8.34 -3.99
CA TRP A 62 -2.61 8.70 -4.58
C TRP A 62 -1.87 9.69 -3.68
N ALA A 63 -0.54 9.60 -3.70
CA ALA A 63 0.33 10.52 -2.99
C ALA A 63 1.54 10.92 -3.85
N GLU A 64 2.01 12.15 -3.66
CA GLU A 64 3.17 12.76 -4.32
C GLU A 64 4.06 13.43 -3.27
N ASN A 65 5.36 13.56 -3.58
CA ASN A 65 6.37 14.19 -2.72
C ASN A 65 6.25 13.72 -1.25
N THR A 66 6.07 12.42 -1.06
CA THR A 66 5.65 11.86 0.22
C THR A 66 6.86 11.49 1.06
N GLU A 67 6.84 11.84 2.35
CA GLU A 67 7.84 11.41 3.32
C GLU A 67 7.74 9.89 3.57
N PRO A 68 8.84 9.13 3.57
CA PRO A 68 8.83 7.73 3.94
C PRO A 68 8.39 7.50 5.39
N ALA A 69 7.78 6.36 5.66
CA ALA A 69 7.72 5.83 7.01
C ALA A 69 9.09 5.27 7.41
N TYR A 70 9.44 5.34 8.69
CA TYR A 70 10.73 4.86 9.18
C TYR A 70 10.55 3.70 10.16
N ALA A 71 11.32 2.63 9.96
CA ALA A 71 11.30 1.46 10.83
C ALA A 71 12.70 0.86 11.00
N TRP A 72 12.93 0.20 12.13
CA TRP A 72 14.12 -0.63 12.31
C TRP A 72 14.05 -1.83 11.38
N PHE A 73 15.16 -2.08 10.67
CA PHE A 73 15.26 -3.13 9.68
C PHE A 73 16.62 -3.80 9.73
N LYS A 74 16.61 -5.13 9.74
CA LYS A 74 17.80 -6.01 9.74
C LYS A 74 17.98 -6.81 8.43
N GLY A 75 17.33 -6.40 7.35
CA GLY A 75 17.40 -7.12 6.07
C GLY A 75 16.38 -8.24 5.90
N VAL A 76 15.49 -8.46 6.87
CA VAL A 76 14.49 -9.53 6.85
C VAL A 76 13.07 -8.97 6.70
N VAL A 77 12.38 -9.44 5.67
CA VAL A 77 10.95 -9.18 5.47
C VAL A 77 10.22 -10.51 5.58
N GLU A 78 9.21 -10.55 6.43
CA GLU A 78 8.30 -11.69 6.50
C GLU A 78 7.09 -11.42 5.63
N TYR A 79 6.82 -12.35 4.72
CA TYR A 79 5.70 -12.27 3.79
C TYR A 79 4.57 -13.16 4.29
N VAL A 80 3.35 -12.64 4.28
CA VAL A 80 2.15 -13.45 4.47
C VAL A 80 2.02 -14.40 3.28
N ASN A 81 1.95 -15.70 3.54
CA ASN A 81 1.60 -16.73 2.56
C ASN A 81 0.12 -17.11 2.69
N ASP A 82 -0.34 -17.97 1.79
CA ASP A 82 -1.69 -18.54 1.73
C ASP A 82 -2.04 -19.44 2.94
N GLU A 83 -1.05 -19.88 3.70
CA GLU A 83 -1.25 -20.69 4.92
C GLU A 83 -1.39 -19.85 6.19
N LYS A 84 -1.02 -18.56 6.15
CA LYS A 84 -0.99 -17.71 7.33
C LYS A 84 -2.40 -17.27 7.71
N VAL A 85 -2.88 -17.80 8.84
CA VAL A 85 -4.11 -17.32 9.49
C VAL A 85 -3.93 -15.87 9.96
N LEU A 86 -4.83 -15.01 9.52
CA LEU A 86 -4.89 -13.58 9.79
C LEU A 86 -6.00 -13.27 10.79
N ASP A 87 -5.86 -12.14 11.47
CA ASP A 87 -6.97 -11.52 12.20
C ASP A 87 -7.81 -10.71 11.20
N PRO A 88 -9.07 -11.10 10.92
CA PRO A 88 -9.92 -10.41 9.94
C PRO A 88 -10.41 -9.04 10.43
N GLU A 89 -10.36 -8.75 11.74
CA GLU A 89 -10.74 -7.44 12.28
C GLU A 89 -9.54 -6.48 12.40
N GLY A 90 -8.32 -7.02 12.30
CA GLY A 90 -7.07 -6.28 12.41
C GLY A 90 -6.46 -5.84 11.08
N ILE A 91 -5.37 -5.07 11.17
CA ILE A 91 -4.51 -4.80 10.01
C ILE A 91 -3.55 -5.96 9.83
N ALA A 92 -3.67 -6.68 8.72
CA ALA A 92 -2.74 -7.74 8.34
C ALA A 92 -1.44 -7.15 7.76
N PRO A 93 -0.27 -7.34 8.40
CA PRO A 93 1.00 -6.90 7.85
C PRO A 93 1.46 -7.86 6.74
N VAL A 94 0.98 -7.65 5.51
CA VAL A 94 1.31 -8.49 4.34
C VAL A 94 2.82 -8.65 4.16
N ASN A 95 3.57 -7.57 4.36
CA ASN A 95 5.03 -7.54 4.36
C ASN A 95 5.50 -6.96 5.71
N ALA A 96 5.75 -7.82 6.69
CA ALA A 96 6.24 -7.40 7.99
C ALA A 96 7.75 -7.15 7.95
N ILE A 97 8.13 -5.88 8.14
CA ILE A 97 9.55 -5.48 8.25
C ILE A 97 10.07 -5.86 9.63
N ARG A 98 11.20 -6.59 9.69
CA ARG A 98 11.83 -7.00 10.95
C ARG A 98 13.07 -6.19 11.24
N GLY A 99 13.22 -5.77 12.49
CA GLY A 99 14.38 -5.11 13.06
C GLY A 99 14.10 -4.69 14.50
N ASP A 100 15.15 -4.44 15.27
CA ASP A 100 15.04 -4.11 16.70
C ASP A 100 16.03 -2.97 17.05
N PRO A 101 15.62 -1.91 17.78
CA PRO A 101 16.55 -0.87 18.26
C PRO A 101 17.72 -1.39 19.12
N ALA A 102 17.57 -2.53 19.78
CA ALA A 102 18.61 -3.13 20.63
C ALA A 102 19.61 -4.00 19.87
N SER A 103 19.33 -4.33 18.60
CA SER A 103 20.18 -5.20 17.78
C SER A 103 21.25 -4.41 17.03
N ASP A 104 22.47 -4.96 16.96
CA ASP A 104 23.61 -4.35 16.26
C ASP A 104 23.50 -4.42 14.73
N ASP A 105 22.77 -5.40 14.22
CA ASP A 105 22.48 -5.61 12.80
C ASP A 105 21.33 -4.74 12.26
N SER A 106 20.64 -4.01 13.13
CA SER A 106 19.45 -3.25 12.78
C SER A 106 19.78 -1.77 12.55
N ARG A 107 19.14 -1.17 11.55
CA ARG A 107 19.20 0.28 11.30
C ARG A 107 17.81 0.81 11.01
N ILE A 108 17.59 2.10 11.23
CA ILE A 108 16.37 2.77 10.75
C ILE A 108 16.47 2.95 9.22
N TRP A 109 15.47 2.47 8.48
CA TRP A 109 15.34 2.57 7.03
C TRP A 109 14.03 3.26 6.62
N PRO A 110 14.00 3.96 5.47
CA PRO A 110 12.78 4.53 4.90
C PRO A 110 11.98 3.48 4.12
N PHE A 111 10.67 3.50 4.26
CA PHE A 111 9.72 2.62 3.56
C PHE A 111 8.55 3.41 2.99
N LYS A 112 8.14 3.04 1.77
CA LYS A 112 6.80 3.38 1.28
C LYS A 112 5.81 2.39 1.88
N ILE A 113 4.75 2.89 2.52
CA ILE A 113 3.62 2.06 2.96
C ILE A 113 2.49 2.19 1.94
N MET A 114 1.98 1.05 1.48
CA MET A 114 0.71 0.98 0.75
C MET A 114 -0.29 0.24 1.64
N LYS A 115 -1.38 0.92 1.99
CA LYS A 115 -2.48 0.35 2.75
C LYS A 115 -3.54 -0.17 1.79
N GLY A 116 -4.40 -1.05 2.26
CA GLY A 116 -5.52 -1.49 1.45
C GLY A 116 -6.48 -2.36 2.19
N ARG A 117 -7.57 -2.69 1.49
CA ARG A 117 -8.55 -3.69 1.89
C ARG A 117 -8.69 -4.67 0.74
N GLN A 118 -8.47 -5.95 1.02
CA GLN A 118 -8.51 -7.02 0.03
C GLN A 118 -9.34 -8.19 0.54
N ALA A 119 -9.61 -9.14 -0.35
CA ALA A 119 -10.35 -10.35 0.00
C ALA A 119 -9.54 -11.21 1.00
N CYS A 120 -10.28 -11.87 1.87
CA CYS A 120 -9.80 -12.86 2.84
C CYS A 120 -10.82 -14.01 2.85
N ASP A 121 -10.34 -15.25 2.93
CA ASP A 121 -11.19 -16.42 3.10
C ASP A 121 -11.87 -16.34 4.48
N SER A 122 -13.21 -16.27 4.52
CA SER A 122 -13.96 -16.08 5.76
C SER A 122 -14.02 -17.32 6.66
N VAL A 123 -13.60 -18.48 6.18
CA VAL A 123 -13.55 -19.74 6.94
C VAL A 123 -12.14 -19.98 7.45
N ASN A 124 -11.14 -19.82 6.60
CA ASN A 124 -9.74 -20.10 6.93
C ASN A 124 -8.99 -18.88 7.47
N ASN A 125 -9.54 -17.67 7.29
CA ASN A 125 -8.91 -16.39 7.59
C ASN A 125 -7.54 -16.24 6.91
N THR A 126 -7.41 -16.66 5.65
CA THR A 126 -6.19 -16.56 4.85
C THR A 126 -6.37 -15.60 3.67
N LEU A 127 -5.27 -15.09 3.11
CA LEU A 127 -5.35 -14.27 1.89
C LEU A 127 -5.76 -15.11 0.68
N VAL A 128 -6.47 -14.47 -0.25
CA VAL A 128 -6.94 -15.03 -1.54
C VAL A 128 -6.41 -14.21 -2.70
#